data_AF-A0A849Z1C1-F1
#
_entry.id   AF-A0A849Z1C1-F1
#
_cell.length_a   1.000
_cell.length_b   1.000
_cell.length_c   1.000
_cell.angle_alpha   90.00
_cell.angle_beta   90.00
_cell.angle_gamma   90.00
#
_symmetry.space_group_name_H-M   'P 1'
#
loop_
_entity.id
_entity.type
_entity.pdbx_description
1 polymer ?
#
loop_
_entity_poly.entity_id
_entity_poly.type
_entity_poly.pdbx_seq_one_letter_code
_entity_poly.pdbx_strand_id
1 'polypeptide(L)'
;MRPTFEEQDRPSEWLRALREERGAYARLLDESGDLVIAAYRVAAARCRAGAQPTAVPTAREVRAAAREVLGETTTPIPPLATVANECAHAGLLVIH
;
A
#
# COMPACT_ATOMS: atom_id res chain seq x y z
N MET A 1 -12.18 1.12 -5.34
CA MET A 1 -11.61 2.24 -6.12
C MET A 1 -10.56 1.69 -7.08
N ARG A 2 -10.38 2.24 -8.29
CA ARG A 2 -9.36 1.77 -9.25
C ARG A 2 -8.02 2.47 -8.95
N PRO A 3 -6.86 1.81 -9.12
CA PRO A 3 -5.54 2.46 -9.02
C PRO A 3 -5.48 3.65 -9.97
N THR A 4 -4.76 4.71 -9.60
CA THR A 4 -4.55 5.84 -10.51
C THR A 4 -3.65 5.41 -11.67
N PHE A 5 -3.74 6.11 -12.80
CA PHE A 5 -2.86 5.88 -13.95
C PHE A 5 -1.37 5.95 -13.55
N GLU A 6 -1.01 6.91 -12.69
CA GLU A 6 0.36 7.09 -12.21
C GLU A 6 0.83 5.94 -11.30
N GLU A 7 -0.05 5.38 -10.47
CA GLU A 7 0.26 4.21 -9.62
C GLU A 7 0.63 2.96 -10.45
N GLN A 8 0.10 2.87 -11.69
CA GLN A 8 0.32 1.72 -12.57
C GLN A 8 1.45 1.94 -13.58
N ASP A 9 1.45 3.08 -14.27
CA ASP A 9 2.34 3.37 -15.40
C ASP A 9 3.70 3.92 -14.95
N ARG A 10 3.71 4.71 -13.86
CA ARG A 10 4.91 5.37 -13.33
C ARG A 10 5.03 5.17 -11.82
N PRO A 11 5.07 3.90 -11.35
CA PRO A 11 4.99 3.58 -9.92
C PRO A 11 6.12 4.21 -9.10
N SER A 12 7.33 4.30 -9.66
CA SER A 12 8.47 4.95 -8.99
C SER A 12 8.25 6.45 -8.77
N GLU A 13 7.64 7.15 -9.72
CA GLU A 13 7.32 8.58 -9.60
C GLU A 13 6.21 8.79 -8.57
N TRP A 14 5.18 7.96 -8.61
CA TRP A 14 4.09 8.01 -7.64
C TRP A 14 4.56 7.73 -6.21
N LEU A 15 5.41 6.71 -6.01
CA LEU A 15 6.03 6.41 -4.72
C LEU A 15 6.93 7.56 -4.22
N ARG A 16 7.64 8.22 -5.14
CA ARG A 16 8.46 9.38 -4.81
C ARG A 16 7.59 10.55 -4.36
N ALA A 17 6.51 10.84 -5.07
CA ALA A 17 5.56 11.90 -4.71
C ALA A 17 4.94 11.67 -3.32
N LEU A 18 4.55 10.43 -2.99
CA LEU A 18 4.03 10.08 -1.67
C LEU A 18 5.01 10.39 -0.52
N ARG A 19 6.32 10.24 -0.77
CA ARG A 19 7.37 10.51 0.22
C ARG A 19 7.74 11.98 0.33
N GLU A 20 7.68 12.71 -0.76
CA GLU A 20 8.11 14.12 -0.84
C GLU A 20 6.98 15.09 -0.43
N GLU A 21 5.73 14.76 -0.74
CA GLU A 21 4.60 15.65 -0.49
C GLU A 21 4.02 15.46 0.92
N ARG A 22 4.07 16.53 1.72
CA ARG A 22 3.53 16.53 3.08
C ARG A 22 2.04 16.20 3.07
N GLY A 23 1.65 15.16 3.82
CA GLY A 23 0.26 14.73 3.94
C GLY A 23 -0.24 13.84 2.80
N ALA A 24 0.60 13.46 1.84
CA ALA A 24 0.21 12.57 0.76
C ALA A 24 -0.24 11.19 1.25
N TYR A 25 0.44 10.61 2.27
CA TYR A 25 -0.01 9.36 2.89
C TYR A 25 -1.36 9.50 3.62
N ALA A 26 -1.64 10.64 4.25
CA ALA A 26 -2.92 10.89 4.91
C ALA A 26 -4.06 11.00 3.88
N ARG A 27 -3.83 11.70 2.76
CA ARG A 27 -4.79 11.74 1.63
C ARG A 27 -4.99 10.35 1.02
N LEU A 28 -3.91 9.59 0.82
CA LEU A 28 -3.99 8.22 0.30
C LEU A 28 -4.86 7.34 1.20
N LEU A 29 -4.71 7.47 2.52
CA LEU A 29 -5.51 6.75 3.50
C LEU A 29 -6.98 7.15 3.42
N ASP A 30 -7.28 8.45 3.37
CA ASP A 30 -8.64 8.99 3.24
C ASP A 30 -9.32 8.52 1.94
N GLU A 31 -8.63 8.63 0.81
CA GLU A 31 -9.11 8.15 -0.49
C GLU A 31 -9.36 6.64 -0.52
N SER A 32 -8.52 5.87 0.17
CA SER A 32 -8.63 4.41 0.20
C SER A 32 -9.71 3.92 1.16
N GLY A 33 -10.11 4.75 2.14
CA GLY A 33 -11.10 4.45 3.17
C GLY A 33 -10.68 3.39 4.19
N ASP A 34 -9.53 2.74 3.99
CA ASP A 34 -9.01 1.67 4.82
C ASP A 34 -7.48 1.61 4.74
N LEU A 35 -6.83 1.30 5.87
CA LEU A 35 -5.37 1.25 5.98
C LEU A 35 -4.75 0.12 5.16
N VAL A 36 -5.34 -1.08 5.19
CA VAL A 36 -4.81 -2.23 4.44
C VAL A 36 -4.95 -1.98 2.95
N ILE A 37 -6.04 -1.34 2.51
CA ILE A 37 -6.20 -0.95 1.10
C ILE A 37 -5.13 0.09 0.70
N ALA A 38 -4.93 1.14 1.49
CA ALA A 38 -3.89 2.15 1.23
C ALA A 38 -2.49 1.52 1.19
N ALA A 39 -2.18 0.67 2.16
CA ALA A 39 -0.92 -0.04 2.25
C ALA A 39 -0.70 -1.01 1.08
N TYR A 40 -1.78 -1.67 0.62
CA TYR A 40 -1.73 -2.55 -0.54
C TYR A 40 -1.35 -1.79 -1.81
N ARG A 41 -1.91 -0.59 -2.04
CA ARG A 41 -1.56 0.26 -3.18
C ARG A 41 -0.07 0.61 -3.20
N VAL A 42 0.47 1.01 -2.04
CA VAL A 42 1.91 1.28 -1.87
C VAL A 42 2.74 0.04 -2.14
N ALA A 43 2.37 -1.11 -1.56
CA ALA A 43 3.10 -2.36 -1.74
C ALA A 43 3.06 -2.84 -3.20
N ALA A 44 1.91 -2.77 -3.87
CA ALA A 44 1.76 -3.14 -5.26
C ALA A 44 2.57 -2.23 -6.19
N ALA A 45 2.58 -0.91 -5.95
CA ALA A 45 3.44 0.00 -6.69
C ALA A 45 4.94 -0.34 -6.53
N ARG A 46 5.37 -0.71 -5.31
CA ARG A 46 6.75 -1.17 -5.06
C ARG A 46 7.09 -2.44 -5.83
N CYS A 47 6.19 -3.42 -5.81
CA CYS A 47 6.36 -4.66 -6.55
C CYS A 47 6.49 -4.42 -8.06
N ARG A 48 5.78 -3.42 -8.61
CA ARG A 48 5.91 -3.03 -10.04
C ARG A 48 7.21 -2.27 -10.34
N ALA A 49 7.68 -1.45 -9.39
CA ALA A 49 8.91 -0.68 -9.52
C ALA A 49 10.20 -1.48 -9.26
N GLY A 50 10.08 -2.70 -8.73
CA GLY A 50 11.22 -3.55 -8.36
C GLY A 50 11.96 -4.15 -9.57
N ALA A 51 13.12 -4.75 -9.30
CA ALA A 51 13.97 -5.38 -10.33
C ALA A 51 13.30 -6.57 -11.03
N GLN A 52 12.38 -7.26 -10.34
CA GLN A 52 11.52 -8.28 -10.92
C GLN A 52 10.05 -7.86 -10.72
N PRO A 53 9.46 -7.16 -11.71
CA PRO A 53 8.12 -6.62 -11.57
C PRO A 53 7.07 -7.68 -11.32
N THR A 54 6.24 -7.47 -10.29
CA THR A 54 5.04 -8.26 -10.00
C THR A 54 3.89 -7.34 -9.63
N ALA A 55 2.66 -7.76 -9.93
CA ALA A 55 1.45 -7.03 -9.56
C ALA A 55 0.95 -7.38 -8.15
N VAL A 56 1.46 -8.46 -7.56
CA VAL A 56 0.92 -9.07 -6.33
C VAL A 56 1.94 -8.95 -5.21
N PRO A 57 1.70 -8.13 -4.17
CA PRO A 57 2.56 -8.05 -3.01
C PRO A 57 2.35 -9.22 -2.04
N THR A 58 3.32 -9.47 -1.20
CA THR A 58 3.20 -10.34 -0.01
C THR A 58 2.43 -9.62 1.11
N ALA A 59 1.78 -10.38 2.00
CA ALA A 59 1.15 -9.79 3.20
C ALA A 59 2.17 -9.02 4.07
N ARG A 60 3.44 -9.44 4.05
CA ARG A 60 4.53 -8.79 4.78
C ARG A 60 4.88 -7.41 4.19
N GLU A 61 4.89 -7.29 2.87
CA GLU A 61 5.11 -6.02 2.18
C GLU A 61 3.94 -5.05 2.42
N VAL A 62 2.70 -5.54 2.40
CA VAL A 62 1.52 -4.74 2.75
C VAL A 62 1.64 -4.24 4.20
N ARG A 63 1.98 -5.12 5.15
CA ARG A 63 2.17 -4.70 6.55
C ARG A 63 3.30 -3.68 6.72
N ALA A 64 4.40 -3.83 5.97
CA ALA A 64 5.49 -2.86 5.99
C ALA A 64 5.05 -1.50 5.42
N ALA A 65 4.25 -1.50 4.35
CA ALA A 65 3.66 -0.29 3.80
C ALA A 65 2.65 0.37 4.75
N ALA A 66 1.88 -0.41 5.52
CA ALA A 66 0.95 0.13 6.52
C ALA A 66 1.68 0.96 7.60
N ARG A 67 2.91 0.58 7.96
CA ARG A 67 3.76 1.35 8.89
C ARG A 67 4.13 2.71 8.33
N GLU A 68 4.42 2.76 7.05
CA GLU A 68 4.79 4.01 6.39
C GLU A 68 3.58 4.92 6.19
N VAL A 69 2.44 4.36 5.79
CA VAL A 69 1.18 5.12 5.63
C VAL A 69 0.76 5.75 6.95
N LEU A 70 0.90 5.04 8.07
CA LEU A 70 0.59 5.59 9.40
C LEU A 70 1.69 6.50 9.96
N GLY A 71 2.92 6.39 9.48
CA GLY A 71 4.06 7.13 10.02
C GLY A 71 4.25 6.92 11.52
N GLU A 72 4.48 8.00 12.27
CA GLU A 72 4.68 7.99 13.72
C GLU A 72 3.37 7.96 14.54
N THR A 73 2.23 7.67 13.91
CA THR A 73 0.94 7.63 14.60
C THR A 73 0.89 6.48 15.62
N THR A 74 0.17 6.67 16.72
CA THR A 74 -0.02 5.66 17.79
C THR A 74 -0.95 4.51 17.39
N THR A 75 -1.53 4.56 16.19
CA THR A 75 -2.42 3.52 15.67
C THR A 75 -1.65 2.21 15.51
N PRO A 76 -2.12 1.10 16.11
CA PRO A 76 -1.45 -0.17 16.00
C PRO A 76 -1.51 -0.72 14.57
N ILE A 77 -0.38 -1.24 14.08
CA ILE A 77 -0.32 -1.97 12.82
C ILE A 77 -0.98 -3.33 12.98
N PRO A 78 -1.96 -3.71 12.14
CA PRO A 78 -2.60 -5.00 12.20
C PRO A 78 -1.57 -6.16 12.14
N PRO A 79 -1.79 -7.27 12.87
CA PRO A 79 -1.01 -8.50 12.72
C PRO A 79 -1.02 -9.00 11.27
N LEU A 80 -0.01 -9.78 10.90
CA LEU A 80 0.13 -10.28 9.51
C LEU A 80 -1.09 -11.10 9.05
N ALA A 81 -1.63 -11.94 9.94
CA ALA A 81 -2.84 -12.73 9.66
C ALA A 81 -4.06 -11.83 9.41
N THR A 82 -4.19 -10.74 10.17
CA THR A 82 -5.25 -9.75 10.00
C THR A 82 -5.09 -9.02 8.66
N VAL A 83 -3.88 -8.57 8.31
CA VAL A 83 -3.61 -7.95 7.01
C VAL A 83 -3.99 -8.87 5.85
N ALA A 84 -3.60 -10.14 5.91
CA ALA A 84 -3.95 -11.10 4.87
C ALA A 84 -5.47 -11.33 4.76
N ASN A 85 -6.14 -11.41 5.91
CA ASN A 85 -7.59 -11.57 5.97
C ASN A 85 -8.32 -10.33 5.41
N GLU A 86 -7.89 -9.13 5.79
CA GLU A 86 -8.47 -7.86 5.31
C GLU A 86 -8.24 -7.67 3.81
N CYS A 87 -7.05 -8.02 3.29
CA CYS A 87 -6.82 -8.09 1.85
C CYS A 87 -7.82 -9.02 1.16
N ALA A 88 -8.03 -10.23 1.67
CA ALA A 88 -8.99 -11.17 1.10
C ALA A 88 -10.43 -10.63 1.11
N HIS A 89 -10.85 -10.00 2.22
CA HIS A 89 -12.17 -9.37 2.34
C HIS A 89 -12.35 -8.20 1.37
N ALA A 90 -11.28 -7.45 1.08
CA ALA A 90 -11.26 -6.38 0.10
C ALA A 90 -11.11 -6.86 -1.36
N GLY A 91 -11.02 -8.18 -1.60
CA GLY A 91 -10.77 -8.74 -2.93
C GLY A 91 -9.35 -8.50 -3.47
N LEU A 92 -8.40 -8.21 -2.57
CA LEU A 92 -7.00 -7.93 -2.89
C LEU A 92 -6.16 -9.20 -2.73
N LEU A 93 -5.49 -9.61 -3.82
CA LEU A 93 -4.63 -10.78 -3.82
C LEU A 93 -3.29 -10.46 -3.17
N VAL A 94 -2.87 -11.29 -2.21
CA VAL A 94 -1.54 -11.26 -1.59
C VAL A 94 -0.88 -12.63 -1.58
N ILE A 95 0.46 -12.66 -1.57
CA ILE A 95 1.26 -13.87 -1.35
C ILE A 95 1.48 -14.06 0.16
N HIS A 96 1.30 -15.29 0.64
CA HIS A 96 1.47 -15.67 2.04
C HIS A 96 2.90 -16.09 2.37
#